data_AF-A0A6I3SZS0-F1
#
_entry.id   AF-A0A6I3SZS0-F1
#
_cell.length_a   1.000
_cell.length_b   1.000
_cell.length_c   1.000
_cell.angle_alpha   90.00
_cell.angle_beta   90.00
_cell.angle_gamma   90.00
#
_symmetry.space_group_name_H-M   'P 1'
#
loop_
_entity.id
_entity.type
_entity.pdbx_description
1 polymer ?
#
loop_
_entity_poly.entity_id
_entity_poly.type
_entity_poly.pdbx_seq_one_letter_code
_entity_poly.pdbx_strand_id
1 'polypeptide(L)'
;ASAQATATGGAGSVQGSAQALASSRSTGAGAGSDALATAAGKSGSAVTQSVASHGGVTVTTDARADVAGTAVAATAAQLGGTPLALGSVQGFQAVSYATGTPDAAAGASPLLGAGTQGASYSGTGVLTYETQAGFAFDTGTDSALKLGTFGSTGFGTGLTLLELTVSNNGTELFSRSFTSLADAQLFFSDGSFSLGTLAAGHQDLLLTAGFTFAGAGGLAFDYGFAVTAVPEPGTWLLLLGGLALLAARQHRQRETAGKA
;
A
#
# COMPACT_ATOMS: atom_id res chain seq x y z
N ALA A 1 -1.89 13.79 -14.33
CA ALA A 1 -2.41 15.05 -13.74
C ALA A 1 -1.48 15.44 -12.61
N SER A 2 -1.11 16.71 -12.48
CA SER A 2 -0.19 17.16 -11.44
C SER A 2 -0.79 18.30 -10.61
N ALA A 3 -0.47 18.35 -9.33
CA ALA A 3 -0.86 19.45 -8.43
C ALA A 3 0.33 19.87 -7.57
N GLN A 4 0.50 21.18 -7.38
CA GLN A 4 1.56 21.71 -6.52
C GLN A 4 1.00 22.82 -5.61
N ALA A 5 1.41 22.81 -4.35
CA ALA A 5 1.06 23.83 -3.38
C ALA A 5 2.28 24.25 -2.57
N THR A 6 2.49 25.55 -2.43
CA THR A 6 3.57 26.11 -1.61
C THR A 6 3.00 27.14 -0.64
N ALA A 7 3.34 27.01 0.64
CA ALA A 7 2.94 27.95 1.68
C ALA A 7 4.15 28.37 2.53
N THR A 8 4.26 29.66 2.81
CA THR A 8 5.32 30.22 3.66
C THR A 8 4.70 31.03 4.79
N GLY A 9 4.86 30.56 6.02
CA GLY A 9 4.40 31.19 7.24
C GLY A 9 5.39 32.26 7.70
N GLY A 10 5.22 33.48 7.20
CA GLY A 10 6.00 34.66 7.60
C GLY A 10 7.43 34.72 7.03
N ALA A 11 8.02 35.91 7.01
CA ALA A 11 9.37 36.18 6.50
C ALA A 11 10.20 36.93 7.56
N GLY A 12 11.49 36.59 7.70
CA GLY A 12 12.38 37.21 8.69
C GLY A 12 12.16 36.71 10.12
N SER A 13 12.15 37.61 11.11
CA SER A 13 12.04 37.27 12.56
C SER A 13 10.65 36.80 13.00
N VAL A 14 9.64 36.90 12.13
CA VAL A 14 8.25 36.52 12.41
C VAL A 14 7.90 35.30 11.56
N GLN A 15 8.21 34.09 12.06
CA GLN A 15 7.73 32.85 11.46
C GLN A 15 6.34 32.52 12.02
N GLY A 16 5.35 32.43 11.13
CA GLY A 16 3.97 32.03 11.41
C GLY A 16 3.68 30.58 11.00
N SER A 17 2.40 30.20 11.00
CA SER A 17 1.94 28.88 10.56
C SER A 17 1.85 28.80 9.03
N ALA A 18 2.28 27.69 8.43
CA ALA A 18 2.21 27.43 6.99
C ALA A 18 1.43 26.14 6.69
N GLN A 19 0.41 26.22 5.84
CA GLN A 19 -0.37 25.05 5.41
C GLN A 19 -0.37 24.95 3.89
N ALA A 20 0.17 23.86 3.37
CA ALA A 20 0.16 23.56 1.94
C ALA A 20 -0.62 22.25 1.71
N LEU A 21 -1.62 22.31 0.83
CA LEU A 21 -2.44 21.17 0.42
C LEU A 21 -2.38 21.04 -1.10
N ALA A 22 -1.88 19.92 -1.61
CA ALA A 22 -1.95 19.59 -3.03
C ALA A 22 -2.71 18.29 -3.24
N SER A 23 -3.71 18.31 -4.13
CA SER A 23 -4.50 17.13 -4.48
C SER A 23 -4.58 17.01 -5.99
N SER A 24 -4.26 15.83 -6.51
CA SER A 24 -4.31 15.52 -7.93
C SER A 24 -5.12 14.26 -8.17
N ARG A 25 -5.93 14.26 -9.25
CA ARG A 25 -6.75 13.10 -9.63
C ARG A 25 -6.69 12.89 -11.13
N SER A 26 -6.60 11.64 -11.54
CA SER A 26 -6.55 11.23 -12.94
C SER A 26 -7.43 10.00 -13.18
N THR A 27 -8.15 9.97 -14.30
CA THR A 27 -9.06 8.88 -14.64
C THR A 27 -8.82 8.40 -16.06
N GLY A 28 -8.83 7.09 -16.28
CA GLY A 28 -8.64 6.50 -17.62
C GLY A 28 -7.54 5.44 -17.67
N ALA A 29 -7.46 4.72 -18.78
CA ALA A 29 -6.43 3.69 -18.96
C ALA A 29 -5.03 4.33 -18.87
N GLY A 30 -4.16 3.77 -18.03
CA GLY A 30 -2.84 4.35 -17.77
C GLY A 30 -2.87 5.66 -16.96
N ALA A 31 -3.94 5.94 -16.23
CA ALA A 31 -4.04 7.13 -15.41
C ALA A 31 -2.86 7.25 -14.44
N GLY A 32 -2.20 8.40 -14.48
CA GLY A 32 -1.18 8.82 -13.51
C GLY A 32 -1.53 10.16 -12.90
N SER A 33 -1.31 10.29 -11.60
CA SER A 33 -1.49 11.53 -10.82
C SER A 33 -0.33 11.72 -9.85
N ASP A 34 0.12 12.96 -9.70
CA ASP A 34 1.17 13.36 -8.77
C ASP A 34 0.79 14.65 -8.04
N ALA A 35 1.20 14.76 -6.77
CA ALA A 35 1.01 15.97 -5.98
C ALA A 35 2.23 16.26 -5.11
N LEU A 36 2.60 17.54 -5.00
CA LEU A 36 3.71 18.04 -4.19
C LEU A 36 3.25 19.22 -3.34
N ALA A 37 3.41 19.14 -2.02
CA ALA A 37 3.14 20.24 -1.10
C ALA A 37 4.41 20.62 -0.36
N THR A 38 4.73 21.91 -0.35
CA THR A 38 5.85 22.47 0.42
C THR A 38 5.32 23.53 1.39
N ALA A 39 5.54 23.33 2.68
CA ALA A 39 5.18 24.28 3.72
C ALA A 39 6.43 24.68 4.52
N ALA A 40 6.70 25.99 4.63
CA ALA A 40 7.83 26.52 5.38
C ALA A 40 7.36 27.52 6.44
N GLY A 41 7.74 27.33 7.70
CA GLY A 41 7.27 28.14 8.82
C GLY A 41 7.64 27.55 10.18
N LYS A 42 7.07 28.08 11.27
CA LYS A 42 7.27 27.54 12.63
C LYS A 42 6.38 26.33 12.94
N SER A 43 5.23 26.27 12.28
CA SER A 43 4.19 25.28 12.53
C SER A 43 3.29 25.14 11.29
N GLY A 44 2.38 24.17 11.32
CA GLY A 44 1.48 23.85 10.22
C GLY A 44 1.85 22.52 9.56
N SER A 45 1.45 22.31 8.30
CA SER A 45 1.65 21.01 7.63
C SER A 45 1.70 21.12 6.11
N ALA A 46 2.44 20.22 5.49
CA ALA A 46 2.34 19.87 4.09
C ALA A 46 1.53 18.58 3.95
N VAL A 47 0.47 18.60 3.15
CA VAL A 47 -0.42 17.46 2.91
C VAL A 47 -0.59 17.27 1.40
N THR A 48 -0.42 16.04 0.95
CA THR A 48 -0.61 15.67 -0.46
C THR A 48 -1.52 14.48 -0.61
N GLN A 49 -2.31 14.49 -1.68
CA GLN A 49 -3.11 13.35 -2.12
C GLN A 49 -2.99 13.16 -3.63
N SER A 50 -2.86 11.92 -4.08
CA SER A 50 -2.90 11.57 -5.50
C SER A 50 -3.81 10.37 -5.73
N VAL A 51 -4.72 10.46 -6.71
CA VAL A 51 -5.69 9.42 -7.05
C VAL A 51 -5.64 9.09 -8.54
N ALA A 52 -5.44 7.81 -8.85
CA ALA A 52 -5.58 7.27 -10.20
C ALA A 52 -6.67 6.19 -10.23
N SER A 53 -7.64 6.30 -11.16
CA SER A 53 -8.75 5.34 -11.25
C SER A 53 -9.12 4.94 -12.67
N HIS A 54 -9.38 3.66 -12.90
CA HIS A 54 -9.86 3.12 -14.16
C HIS A 54 -10.44 1.72 -13.97
N GLY A 55 -11.54 1.41 -14.67
CA GLY A 55 -12.04 0.03 -14.77
C GLY A 55 -12.37 -0.65 -13.43
N GLY A 56 -12.86 0.11 -12.45
CA GLY A 56 -13.16 -0.42 -11.10
C GLY A 56 -11.97 -0.47 -10.14
N VAL A 57 -10.76 -0.17 -10.62
CA VAL A 57 -9.56 -0.05 -9.77
C VAL A 57 -9.31 1.42 -9.43
N THR A 58 -9.03 1.69 -8.17
CA THR A 58 -8.58 3.01 -7.68
C THR A 58 -7.34 2.85 -6.83
N VAL A 59 -6.33 3.66 -7.11
CA VAL A 59 -5.13 3.79 -6.27
C VAL A 59 -5.13 5.19 -5.69
N THR A 60 -5.02 5.27 -4.38
CA THR A 60 -4.92 6.51 -3.63
C THR A 60 -3.61 6.53 -2.87
N THR A 61 -2.93 7.66 -2.84
CA THR A 61 -1.75 7.87 -2.00
C THR A 61 -1.91 9.16 -1.23
N ASP A 62 -1.57 9.12 0.05
CA ASP A 62 -1.58 10.28 0.94
C ASP A 62 -0.24 10.40 1.65
N ALA A 63 0.20 11.63 1.89
CA ALA A 63 1.39 11.91 2.69
C ALA A 63 1.18 13.20 3.49
N ARG A 64 1.60 13.17 4.75
CA ARG A 64 1.48 14.29 5.68
C ARG A 64 2.80 14.49 6.42
N ALA A 65 3.27 15.73 6.39
CA ALA A 65 4.42 16.18 7.16
C ALA A 65 4.10 17.45 7.95
N ASP A 66 4.37 17.42 9.25
CA ASP A 66 4.25 18.60 10.10
C ASP A 66 5.47 19.52 9.92
N VAL A 67 5.23 20.83 9.98
CA VAL A 67 6.24 21.87 9.76
C VAL A 67 7.05 22.11 11.02
N ALA A 68 8.37 21.95 10.91
CA ALA A 68 9.36 22.32 11.93
C ALA A 68 10.56 23.04 11.28
N GLY A 69 10.28 24.03 10.44
CA GLY A 69 11.23 24.67 9.52
C GLY A 69 10.69 24.58 8.09
N THR A 70 10.97 23.46 7.42
CA THR A 70 10.42 23.14 6.09
C THR A 70 9.89 21.72 6.08
N ALA A 71 8.68 21.53 5.55
CA ALA A 71 8.05 20.24 5.30
C ALA A 71 7.68 20.11 3.83
N VAL A 72 8.09 19.00 3.23
CA VAL A 72 7.80 18.61 1.86
C VAL A 72 7.09 17.26 1.91
N ALA A 73 5.85 17.23 1.42
CA ALA A 73 5.08 16.02 1.23
C ALA A 73 4.90 15.76 -0.27
N ALA A 74 5.04 14.52 -0.71
CA ALA A 74 4.88 14.13 -2.11
C ALA A 74 4.09 12.84 -2.24
N THR A 75 3.15 12.80 -3.19
CA THR A 75 2.39 11.59 -3.52
C THR A 75 2.33 11.37 -5.01
N ALA A 76 2.19 10.10 -5.41
CA ALA A 76 1.96 9.73 -6.79
C ALA A 76 1.18 8.41 -6.85
N ALA A 77 0.10 8.41 -7.62
CA ALA A 77 -0.71 7.23 -7.89
C ALA A 77 -0.76 6.97 -9.39
N GLN A 78 -0.53 5.73 -9.81
CA GLN A 78 -0.57 5.31 -11.20
C GLN A 78 -1.31 3.99 -11.37
N LEU A 79 -1.91 3.77 -12.54
CA LEU A 79 -2.44 2.49 -12.97
C LEU A 79 -1.61 1.92 -14.14
N GLY A 80 -1.06 0.73 -13.94
CA GLY A 80 -0.22 0.03 -14.91
C GLY A 80 1.20 0.60 -15.03
N GLY A 81 2.01 0.05 -15.93
CA GLY A 81 3.40 0.45 -16.13
C GLY A 81 4.36 -0.11 -15.06
N THR A 82 5.57 0.45 -15.00
CA THR A 82 6.56 0.09 -13.97
C THR A 82 6.14 0.67 -12.61
N PRO A 83 6.28 -0.08 -11.50
CA PRO A 83 6.06 0.46 -10.16
C PRO A 83 6.86 1.74 -9.95
N LEU A 84 6.20 2.76 -9.39
CA LEU A 84 6.86 4.00 -9.01
C LEU A 84 7.82 3.70 -7.86
N ALA A 85 9.07 4.11 -8.03
CA ALA A 85 10.12 3.93 -7.05
C ALA A 85 10.73 5.28 -6.67
N LEU A 86 11.17 5.40 -5.42
CA LEU A 86 11.85 6.59 -4.94
C LEU A 86 13.38 6.42 -5.06
N GLY A 87 14.05 7.33 -5.76
CA GLY A 87 15.53 7.30 -5.85
C GLY A 87 16.24 7.72 -4.56
N SER A 88 15.67 8.66 -3.80
CA SER A 88 16.18 9.12 -2.50
C SER A 88 15.07 9.75 -1.68
N VAL A 89 15.06 9.47 -0.38
CA VAL A 89 14.13 10.09 0.57
C VAL A 89 14.59 11.45 1.09
N GLN A 90 15.86 11.82 0.85
CA GLN A 90 16.38 13.12 1.27
C GLN A 90 15.61 14.27 0.62
N GLY A 91 15.15 15.21 1.45
CA GLY A 91 14.37 16.36 1.01
C GLY A 91 12.86 16.15 1.00
N PHE A 92 12.40 14.93 1.28
CA PHE A 92 10.97 14.61 1.45
C PHE A 92 10.69 14.19 2.88
N GLN A 93 9.84 14.94 3.59
CA GLN A 93 9.46 14.63 4.97
C GLN A 93 8.41 13.53 5.02
N ALA A 94 7.56 13.44 4.00
CA ALA A 94 6.64 12.33 3.80
C ALA A 94 6.50 12.06 2.31
N VAL A 95 6.60 10.81 1.89
CA VAL A 95 6.41 10.40 0.49
C VAL A 95 5.68 9.09 0.39
N SER A 96 4.67 9.03 -0.49
CA SER A 96 3.91 7.82 -0.79
C SER A 96 3.66 7.69 -2.28
N TYR A 97 4.31 6.73 -2.91
CA TYR A 97 4.11 6.39 -4.32
C TYR A 97 3.47 5.01 -4.42
N ALA A 98 2.52 4.86 -5.33
CA ALA A 98 1.85 3.59 -5.57
C ALA A 98 1.45 3.43 -7.04
N THR A 99 1.64 2.23 -7.55
CA THR A 99 1.19 1.79 -8.86
C THR A 99 0.29 0.59 -8.66
N GLY A 100 -0.99 0.72 -9.02
CA GLY A 100 -1.94 -0.40 -9.08
C GLY A 100 -1.91 -1.06 -10.44
N THR A 101 -2.18 -2.36 -10.49
CA THR A 101 -2.33 -3.09 -11.74
C THR A 101 -3.80 -3.09 -12.16
N PRO A 102 -4.14 -2.70 -13.39
CA PRO A 102 -5.53 -2.68 -13.84
C PRO A 102 -6.17 -4.07 -13.93
N ASP A 103 -5.34 -5.14 -13.97
CA ASP A 103 -5.75 -6.54 -14.14
C ASP A 103 -5.89 -7.31 -12.80
N ALA A 104 -5.72 -6.62 -11.67
CA ALA A 104 -5.97 -7.19 -10.34
C ALA A 104 -7.36 -7.83 -10.22
N ALA A 105 -8.34 -7.32 -10.97
CA ALA A 105 -9.73 -7.80 -10.96
C ALA A 105 -9.97 -9.10 -11.75
N ALA A 106 -9.05 -9.51 -12.65
CA ALA A 106 -9.27 -10.65 -13.54
C ALA A 106 -8.37 -11.87 -13.25
N GLY A 107 -7.90 -12.05 -12.01
CA GLY A 107 -7.31 -13.30 -11.52
C GLY A 107 -6.06 -13.82 -12.27
N ALA A 108 -5.57 -13.10 -13.28
CA ALA A 108 -4.47 -13.51 -14.16
C ALA A 108 -3.13 -12.88 -13.75
N SER A 109 -3.15 -11.73 -13.09
CA SER A 109 -1.93 -11.09 -12.57
C SER A 109 -1.78 -11.29 -11.07
N PRO A 110 -0.67 -11.90 -10.60
CA PRO A 110 -0.46 -12.11 -9.17
C PRO A 110 -0.13 -10.81 -8.42
N LEU A 111 0.18 -9.70 -9.10
CA LEU A 111 0.49 -8.41 -8.46
C LEU A 111 -0.75 -7.50 -8.50
N LEU A 112 -1.22 -7.02 -7.35
CA LEU A 112 -2.30 -6.04 -7.22
C LEU A 112 -1.77 -4.61 -7.33
N GLY A 113 -0.60 -4.36 -6.75
CA GLY A 113 0.04 -3.06 -6.77
C GLY A 113 1.35 -3.06 -6.01
N ALA A 114 2.17 -2.04 -6.24
CA ALA A 114 3.47 -1.88 -5.61
C ALA A 114 3.86 -0.40 -5.54
N GLY A 115 4.82 -0.06 -4.70
CA GLY A 115 5.28 1.31 -4.58
C GLY A 115 6.33 1.50 -3.50
N THR A 116 6.54 2.76 -3.15
CA THR A 116 7.52 3.18 -2.14
C THR A 116 6.86 4.13 -1.16
N GLN A 117 7.12 3.93 0.12
CA GLN A 117 6.79 4.89 1.18
C GLN A 117 8.06 5.32 1.89
N GLY A 118 8.10 6.54 2.39
CA GLY A 118 9.24 7.01 3.16
C GLY A 118 9.05 8.36 3.82
N ALA A 119 10.03 8.70 4.66
CA ALA A 119 10.12 9.95 5.36
C ALA A 119 11.57 10.30 5.67
N SER A 120 11.88 11.61 5.71
CA SER A 120 13.17 12.13 6.17
C SER A 120 12.99 13.32 7.11
N TYR A 121 13.76 13.31 8.19
CA TYR A 121 13.74 14.35 9.20
C TYR A 121 14.28 15.69 8.69
N SER A 122 13.62 16.80 9.00
CA SER A 122 14.02 18.15 8.57
C SER A 122 13.89 19.26 9.62
N GLY A 123 13.82 18.93 10.90
CA GLY A 123 13.52 19.93 11.93
C GLY A 123 14.33 19.81 13.22
N THR A 124 13.67 20.18 14.33
CA THR A 124 14.22 20.07 15.69
C THR A 124 13.19 19.41 16.59
N GLY A 125 13.66 18.63 17.58
CA GLY A 125 12.78 17.85 18.46
C GLY A 125 12.30 16.55 17.83
N VAL A 126 11.19 16.01 18.37
CA VAL A 126 10.58 14.76 17.91
C VAL A 126 9.49 15.10 16.90
N LEU A 127 9.56 14.53 15.70
CA LEU A 127 8.62 14.77 14.61
C LEU A 127 8.05 13.45 14.11
N THR A 128 6.74 13.48 13.83
CA THR A 128 6.02 12.33 13.26
C THR A 128 5.54 12.69 11.86
N TYR A 129 5.71 11.77 10.93
CA TYR A 129 5.27 11.88 9.55
C TYR A 129 4.43 10.66 9.20
N GLU A 130 3.44 10.84 8.32
CA GLU A 130 2.52 9.77 7.97
C GLU A 130 2.42 9.63 6.44
N THR A 131 2.38 8.39 5.97
CA THR A 131 2.17 8.06 4.57
C THR A 131 1.17 6.92 4.45
N GLN A 132 0.38 6.96 3.37
CA GLN A 132 -0.65 5.95 3.09
C GLN A 132 -0.68 5.60 1.61
N ALA A 133 -0.98 4.35 1.31
CA ALA A 133 -1.26 3.85 -0.03
C ALA A 133 -2.48 2.92 0.01
N GLY A 134 -3.55 3.35 -0.67
CA GLY A 134 -4.81 2.66 -0.78
C GLY A 134 -5.01 2.04 -2.15
N PHE A 135 -5.57 0.84 -2.19
CA PHE A 135 -5.90 0.09 -3.40
C PHE A 135 -7.33 -0.46 -3.26
N ALA A 136 -8.26 0.14 -4.01
CA ALA A 136 -9.63 -0.33 -4.11
C ALA A 136 -9.85 -1.07 -5.43
N PHE A 137 -10.37 -2.30 -5.37
CA PHE A 137 -10.59 -3.18 -6.52
C PHE A 137 -11.59 -4.29 -6.18
N ASP A 138 -12.09 -5.00 -7.19
CA ASP A 138 -12.96 -6.15 -6.99
C ASP A 138 -12.20 -7.46 -7.21
N THR A 139 -12.57 -8.49 -6.45
CA THR A 139 -12.02 -9.85 -6.54
C THR A 139 -13.12 -10.82 -6.95
N GLY A 140 -12.87 -11.64 -7.98
CA GLY A 140 -13.87 -12.60 -8.46
C GLY A 140 -13.96 -13.89 -7.63
N THR A 141 -12.89 -14.25 -6.92
CA THR A 141 -12.77 -15.49 -6.15
C THR A 141 -11.90 -15.27 -4.91
N ASP A 142 -12.00 -16.19 -3.95
CA ASP A 142 -11.17 -16.17 -2.76
C ASP A 142 -9.68 -16.30 -3.13
N SER A 143 -8.86 -15.40 -2.60
CA SER A 143 -7.45 -15.28 -2.97
C SER A 143 -6.58 -15.05 -1.75
N ALA A 144 -5.44 -15.75 -1.65
CA ALA A 144 -4.49 -15.52 -0.57
C ALA A 144 -3.69 -14.24 -0.85
N LEU A 145 -3.75 -13.27 0.08
CA LEU A 145 -3.04 -12.00 0.00
C LEU A 145 -1.66 -12.12 0.63
N LYS A 146 -0.68 -11.49 -0.01
CA LYS A 146 0.68 -11.36 0.48
C LYS A 146 1.18 -9.93 0.37
N LEU A 147 1.95 -9.50 1.37
CA LEU A 147 2.80 -8.33 1.32
C LEU A 147 4.22 -8.77 0.98
N GLY A 148 4.78 -8.25 -0.11
CA GLY A 148 6.19 -8.35 -0.47
C GLY A 148 6.93 -7.08 -0.09
N THR A 149 8.20 -7.22 0.29
CA THR A 149 9.14 -6.12 0.54
C THR A 149 10.39 -6.32 -0.30
N PHE A 150 10.86 -5.29 -0.99
CA PHE A 150 11.85 -5.43 -2.07
C PHE A 150 13.15 -4.65 -1.85
N GLY A 151 13.24 -3.91 -0.76
CA GLY A 151 14.38 -3.10 -0.43
C GLY A 151 14.00 -1.93 0.46
N SER A 152 15.02 -1.34 1.05
CA SER A 152 14.91 -0.05 1.72
C SER A 152 16.18 0.76 1.55
N THR A 153 16.02 2.07 1.61
CA THR A 153 17.13 3.02 1.69
C THR A 153 16.96 3.84 2.96
N GLY A 154 18.06 4.05 3.69
CA GLY A 154 18.01 4.77 4.94
C GLY A 154 19.34 5.39 5.29
N PHE A 155 19.29 6.44 6.10
CA PHE A 155 20.48 7.15 6.58
C PHE A 155 20.23 7.75 7.96
N GLY A 156 21.32 8.12 8.63
CA GLY A 156 21.28 8.68 9.98
C GLY A 156 20.80 7.67 11.02
N THR A 157 20.60 8.14 12.25
CA THR A 157 20.21 7.32 13.40
C THR A 157 19.00 7.89 14.13
N GLY A 158 18.37 8.93 13.58
CA GLY A 158 17.29 9.64 14.23
C GLY A 158 15.94 8.94 14.23
N LEU A 159 15.75 7.85 13.45
CA LEU A 159 14.49 7.09 13.47
C LEU A 159 14.35 6.38 14.82
N THR A 160 13.23 6.66 15.50
CA THR A 160 12.92 6.09 16.81
C THR A 160 11.73 5.13 16.79
N LEU A 161 10.82 5.33 15.84
CA LEU A 161 9.68 4.45 15.64
C LEU A 161 9.27 4.46 14.17
N LEU A 162 9.04 3.29 13.60
CA LEU A 162 8.24 3.10 12.40
C LEU A 162 7.07 2.18 12.78
N GLU A 163 5.85 2.62 12.51
CA GLU A 163 4.65 1.80 12.64
C GLU A 163 4.13 1.49 11.25
N LEU A 164 3.98 0.20 10.94
CA LEU A 164 3.47 -0.29 9.66
C LEU A 164 2.18 -1.04 9.91
N THR A 165 1.10 -0.64 9.25
CA THR A 165 -0.20 -1.32 9.33
C THR A 165 -0.74 -1.60 7.94
N VAL A 166 -1.28 -2.80 7.76
CA VAL A 166 -2.07 -3.17 6.58
C VAL A 166 -3.48 -3.50 7.04
N SER A 167 -4.47 -2.90 6.40
CA SER A 167 -5.87 -3.22 6.62
C SER A 167 -6.60 -3.48 5.31
N ASN A 168 -7.73 -4.17 5.40
CA ASN A 168 -8.67 -4.34 4.30
C ASN A 168 -10.08 -4.03 4.78
N ASN A 169 -10.79 -3.12 4.10
CA ASN A 169 -12.14 -2.70 4.50
C ASN A 169 -12.21 -2.27 6.00
N GLY A 170 -11.14 -1.61 6.47
CA GLY A 170 -10.98 -1.18 7.86
C GLY A 170 -10.63 -2.29 8.87
N THR A 171 -10.50 -3.55 8.46
CA THR A 171 -10.05 -4.65 9.32
C THR A 171 -8.53 -4.80 9.23
N GLU A 172 -7.83 -4.74 10.36
CA GLU A 172 -6.38 -4.94 10.41
C GLU A 172 -6.01 -6.38 10.00
N LEU A 173 -5.09 -6.50 9.04
CA LEU A 173 -4.53 -7.77 8.58
C LEU A 173 -3.10 -7.98 9.09
N PHE A 174 -2.37 -6.89 9.30
CA PHE A 174 -0.98 -6.92 9.74
C PHE A 174 -0.64 -5.60 10.43
N SER A 175 0.08 -5.69 11.54
CA SER A 175 0.65 -4.54 12.22
C SER A 175 2.02 -4.90 12.77
N ARG A 176 2.98 -3.99 12.60
CA ARG A 176 4.33 -4.15 13.12
C ARG A 176 4.97 -2.80 13.41
N SER A 177 5.67 -2.73 14.54
CA SER A 177 6.46 -1.56 14.92
C SER A 177 7.95 -1.89 14.93
N PHE A 178 8.77 -0.93 14.54
CA PHE A 178 10.23 -0.99 14.54
C PHE A 178 10.78 0.17 15.34
N THR A 179 11.71 -0.09 16.26
CA THR A 179 12.28 0.93 17.15
C THR A 179 13.68 1.38 16.73
N SER A 180 14.18 0.87 15.60
CA SER A 180 15.46 1.24 15.03
C SER A 180 15.43 1.22 13.50
N LEU A 181 16.31 2.02 12.88
CA LEU A 181 16.49 2.02 11.43
C LEU A 181 16.98 0.65 10.94
N ALA A 182 17.91 0.01 11.65
CA ALA A 182 18.49 -1.26 11.25
C ALA A 182 17.45 -2.39 11.20
N ASP A 183 16.56 -2.46 12.20
CA ASP A 183 15.51 -3.49 12.24
C ASP A 183 14.49 -3.31 11.11
N ALA A 184 14.12 -2.05 10.83
CA ALA A 184 13.25 -1.73 9.71
C ALA A 184 13.92 -2.12 8.39
N GLN A 185 15.19 -1.77 8.19
CA GLN A 185 15.91 -2.09 6.95
C GLN A 185 16.05 -3.60 6.71
N LEU A 186 16.29 -4.37 7.78
CA LEU A 186 16.32 -5.84 7.72
C LEU A 186 14.95 -6.44 7.37
N PHE A 187 13.86 -5.85 7.86
CA PHE A 187 12.52 -6.32 7.51
C PHE A 187 12.20 -6.08 6.03
N PHE A 188 12.58 -4.92 5.50
CA PHE A 188 12.28 -4.56 4.11
C PHE A 188 13.30 -5.06 3.09
N SER A 189 14.39 -5.74 3.50
CA SER A 189 15.47 -6.10 2.58
C SER A 189 15.06 -7.09 1.49
N ASP A 190 14.29 -8.12 1.88
CA ASP A 190 13.67 -9.10 0.97
C ASP A 190 12.76 -10.00 1.82
N GLY A 191 11.45 -9.88 1.63
CA GLY A 191 10.46 -10.49 2.52
C GLY A 191 9.12 -10.71 1.84
N SER A 192 8.43 -11.77 2.25
CA SER A 192 7.06 -12.04 1.84
C SER A 192 6.25 -12.54 3.02
N PHE A 193 5.15 -11.84 3.32
CA PHE A 193 4.30 -12.07 4.48
C PHE A 193 2.88 -12.38 4.01
N SER A 194 2.32 -13.49 4.46
CA SER A 194 0.91 -13.78 4.20
C SER A 194 0.02 -12.91 5.09
N LEU A 195 -0.99 -12.30 4.48
CA LEU A 195 -1.97 -11.43 5.13
C LEU A 195 -3.34 -12.09 5.26
N GLY A 196 -3.41 -13.40 5.02
CA GLY A 196 -4.65 -14.17 5.01
C GLY A 196 -5.33 -14.22 3.64
N THR A 197 -6.64 -14.42 3.64
CA THR A 197 -7.45 -14.61 2.43
C THR A 197 -8.37 -13.41 2.22
N LEU A 198 -8.40 -12.88 1.00
CA LEU A 198 -9.44 -11.98 0.52
C LEU A 198 -10.61 -12.83 0.03
N ALA A 199 -11.81 -12.54 0.53
CA ALA A 199 -13.04 -13.12 -0.01
C ALA A 199 -13.35 -12.54 -1.39
N ALA A 200 -14.20 -13.18 -2.18
CA ALA A 200 -14.75 -12.52 -3.38
C ALA A 200 -15.53 -11.23 -3.04
N GLY A 201 -15.48 -10.25 -3.94
CA GLY A 201 -16.15 -8.95 -3.82
C GLY A 201 -15.19 -7.77 -3.75
N HIS A 202 -15.71 -6.64 -3.28
CA HIS A 202 -14.97 -5.39 -3.19
C HIS A 202 -13.93 -5.42 -2.07
N GLN A 203 -12.71 -4.98 -2.40
CA GLN A 203 -11.58 -4.87 -1.51
C GLN A 203 -11.10 -3.42 -1.45
N ASP A 204 -10.73 -2.99 -0.26
CA ASP A 204 -10.13 -1.69 0.00
C ASP A 204 -8.91 -1.89 0.90
N LEU A 205 -7.78 -2.17 0.26
CA LEU A 205 -6.50 -2.39 0.92
C LEU A 205 -5.84 -1.07 1.25
N LEU A 206 -5.43 -0.89 2.50
CA LEU A 206 -4.73 0.31 2.96
C LEU A 206 -3.43 -0.08 3.66
N LEU A 207 -2.32 0.44 3.14
CA LEU A 207 -1.01 0.41 3.78
C LEU A 207 -0.72 1.78 4.40
N THR A 208 -0.56 1.83 5.71
CA THR A 208 -0.19 3.04 6.46
C THR A 208 1.16 2.87 7.11
N ALA A 209 1.99 3.91 7.02
CA ALA A 209 3.27 4.00 7.70
C ALA A 209 3.40 5.31 8.48
N GLY A 210 3.66 5.20 9.78
CA GLY A 210 3.96 6.30 10.68
C GLY A 210 5.44 6.32 11.04
N PHE A 211 6.14 7.42 10.78
CA PHE A 211 7.57 7.56 11.04
C PHE A 211 7.82 8.61 12.12
N THR A 212 8.43 8.21 13.24
CA THR A 212 8.83 9.12 14.31
C THR A 212 10.33 9.25 14.38
N PHE A 213 10.83 10.48 14.29
CA PHE A 213 12.25 10.80 14.35
C PHE A 213 12.54 11.73 15.53
N ALA A 214 13.63 11.47 16.25
CA ALA A 214 14.18 12.33 17.30
C ALA A 214 15.51 13.00 16.90
N GLY A 215 15.88 12.93 15.62
CA GLY A 215 17.10 13.50 15.09
C GLY A 215 17.24 13.23 13.59
N ALA A 216 18.40 13.61 13.03
CA ALA A 216 18.67 13.45 11.60
C ALA A 216 18.61 11.98 11.16
N GLY A 217 17.81 11.72 10.13
CA GLY A 217 17.71 10.43 9.49
C GLY A 217 16.58 10.39 8.47
N GLY A 218 16.51 9.28 7.76
CA GLY A 218 15.42 9.02 6.83
C GLY A 218 15.36 7.54 6.50
N LEU A 219 14.18 7.10 6.08
CA LEU A 219 13.90 5.75 5.64
C LEU A 219 12.88 5.80 4.51
N ALA A 220 13.14 5.08 3.44
CA ALA A 220 12.15 4.70 2.44
C ALA A 220 12.23 3.19 2.20
N PHE A 221 11.10 2.57 1.91
CA PHE A 221 11.00 1.14 1.65
C PHE A 221 10.06 0.85 0.49
N ASP A 222 10.40 -0.19 -0.25
CA ASP A 222 9.64 -0.68 -1.40
C ASP A 222 8.77 -1.85 -0.99
N TYR A 223 7.51 -1.82 -1.40
CA TYR A 223 6.51 -2.83 -1.05
C TYR A 223 5.70 -3.24 -2.28
N GLY A 224 4.99 -4.37 -2.15
CA GLY A 224 3.98 -4.77 -3.11
C GLY A 224 2.97 -5.75 -2.54
N PHE A 225 1.76 -5.68 -3.06
CA PHE A 225 0.67 -6.59 -2.73
C PHE A 225 0.47 -7.58 -3.85
N ALA A 226 0.42 -8.85 -3.49
CA ALA A 226 0.22 -9.93 -4.43
C ALA A 226 -0.87 -10.88 -3.96
N VAL A 227 -1.61 -11.43 -4.92
CA VAL A 227 -2.60 -12.48 -4.69
C VAL A 227 -2.18 -13.77 -5.37
N THR A 228 -2.50 -14.88 -4.74
CA THR A 228 -2.42 -16.21 -5.34
C THR A 228 -3.76 -16.90 -5.18
N ALA A 229 -4.24 -17.57 -6.23
CA ALA A 229 -5.46 -18.37 -6.16
C ALA A 229 -5.34 -19.37 -5.01
N VAL A 230 -6.37 -19.42 -4.15
CA VAL A 230 -6.48 -20.49 -3.15
C VAL A 230 -6.93 -21.74 -3.90
N PRO A 231 -6.16 -22.84 -3.93
CA PRO A 231 -6.63 -24.07 -4.55
C PRO A 231 -7.96 -24.45 -3.90
N GLU A 232 -9.03 -24.52 -4.70
CA GLU A 232 -10.30 -25.00 -4.17
C GLU A 232 -10.07 -26.36 -3.52
N PRO A 233 -10.61 -26.59 -2.31
CA PRO A 233 -10.37 -27.85 -1.63
C PRO A 233 -10.89 -28.98 -2.52
N GLY A 234 -10.08 -30.02 -2.73
CA GLY A 234 -10.40 -31.21 -3.53
C GLY A 234 -11.67 -31.97 -3.08
N THR A 235 -12.39 -31.43 -2.10
CA THR A 235 -13.75 -31.79 -1.68
C THR A 235 -14.71 -31.94 -2.85
N TRP A 236 -14.63 -31.12 -3.91
CA TRP A 236 -15.49 -31.29 -5.09
C TRP A 236 -15.15 -32.54 -5.90
N LEU A 237 -13.85 -32.85 -6.05
CA LEU A 237 -13.40 -34.07 -6.70
C LEU A 237 -13.71 -35.31 -5.86
N LEU A 238 -13.65 -35.21 -4.53
CA LEU A 238 -14.05 -36.27 -3.61
C LEU A 238 -15.58 -36.45 -3.56
N LEU A 239 -16.36 -35.37 -3.65
CA LEU A 239 -17.82 -35.40 -3.72
C LEU A 239 -18.27 -36.02 -5.05
N LEU A 240 -17.73 -35.57 -6.17
CA LEU A 240 -18.00 -36.14 -7.50
C LEU A 240 -17.53 -37.59 -7.59
N GLY A 241 -16.35 -37.90 -7.05
CA GLY A 241 -15.84 -39.27 -6.95
C GLY A 241 -16.75 -40.15 -6.10
N GLY A 242 -17.23 -39.66 -4.95
CA GLY A 242 -18.18 -40.35 -4.08
C GLY A 242 -19.54 -40.59 -4.74
N LEU A 243 -20.08 -39.60 -5.44
CA LEU A 243 -21.33 -39.71 -6.21
C LEU A 243 -21.20 -40.68 -7.38
N ALA A 244 -20.08 -40.67 -8.10
CA ALA A 244 -19.82 -41.60 -9.19
C ALA A 244 -19.74 -43.05 -8.68
N LEU A 245 -19.10 -43.29 -7.52
CA LEU A 245 -19.05 -44.61 -6.88
C LEU A 245 -20.44 -45.09 -6.43
N LEU A 246 -21.27 -44.20 -5.87
CA LEU A 246 -22.65 -44.53 -5.48
C LEU A 246 -23.53 -44.86 -6.69
N ALA A 247 -23.42 -44.09 -7.78
CA ALA A 247 -24.16 -44.34 -9.01
C ALA A 247 -23.74 -45.68 -9.66
N ALA A 248 -22.45 -45.98 -9.72
CA ALA A 248 -21.94 -47.25 -10.22
C ALA A 248 -22.40 -48.45 -9.38
N ARG A 249 -22.48 -48.28 -8.05
CA ARG A 249 -22.99 -49.32 -7.14
C ARG A 249 -24.50 -49.56 -7.32
N GLN A 250 -25.29 -48.51 -7.48
CA GLN A 250 -26.73 -48.62 -7.74
C GLN A 250 -27.03 -49.27 -9.11
N HIS A 251 -26.21 -48.99 -10.14
CA HIS A 251 -26.37 -49.63 -11.45
C HIS A 251 -26.16 -51.14 -11.38
N ARG A 252 -25.10 -51.59 -10.68
CA ARG A 252 -24.82 -53.03 -10.48
C ARG A 252 -25.89 -53.76 -9.68
N GLN A 253 -26.52 -53.10 -8.71
CA GLN A 253 -27.62 -53.68 -7.94
C GLN A 253 -28.91 -53.84 -8.75
N ARG A 254 -29.15 -52.96 -9.74
CA ARG A 254 -30.31 -53.08 -10.64
C ARG A 254 -30.12 -54.17 -11.71
N GLU A 255 -28.90 -54.36 -12.22
CA GLU A 255 -28.59 -55.44 -13.18
C GLU A 255 -28.70 -56.84 -12.57
N THR A 256 -28.46 -56.99 -11.27
CA THR A 256 -28.60 -58.26 -10.55
C THR A 256 -30.06 -58.55 -10.16
N ALA A 257 -30.89 -57.53 -9.95
CA ALA A 257 -32.32 -57.70 -9.67
C ALA A 257 -33.19 -57.97 -10.91
N GLY A 258 -32.73 -57.62 -12.12
CA GLY A 258 -33.45 -57.87 -13.38
C GLY A 258 -33.23 -59.26 -14.01
N LYS A 259 -32.51 -60.16 -13.33
CA LYS A 259 -32.19 -61.53 -13.79
C LYS A 259 -32.85 -62.64 -12.96
N ALA A 260 -33.81 -62.30 -12.10
CA ALA A 260 -34.62 -63.25 -11.35
C ALA A 260 -35.99 -63.47 -12.00
#